data_AF-A0A1A8P296-F1
#
_entry.id   AF-A0A1A8P296-F1
#
_cell.length_a   1.000
_cell.length_b   1.000
_cell.length_c   1.000
_cell.angle_alpha   90.00
_cell.angle_beta   90.00
_cell.angle_gamma   90.00
#
_symmetry.space_group_name_H-M   'P 1'
#
loop_
_entity.id
_entity.type
_entity.pdbx_description
1 polymer ?
#
loop_
_entity_poly.entity_id
_entity_poly.type
_entity_poly.pdbx_seq_one_letter_code
_entity_poly.pdbx_strand_id
1 'polypeptide(L)'
;VTLPKGATTVLTCLVDGYPRPEVKWLHDNRPLSELRRAVIQQHEDGLCVLVLDDVMPSDSGVYVCRARNKLGEAKCSAKLNVER
;
A
#
# COMPACT_ATOMS: atom_id res chain seq x y z
N VAL A 1 2.77 -9.92 7.04
CA VAL A 1 4.21 -9.93 6.69
C VAL A 1 4.99 -9.50 7.91
N THR A 2 6.01 -10.25 8.32
CA THR A 2 6.91 -9.88 9.43
C THR A 2 8.31 -9.63 8.86
N LEU A 3 8.95 -8.53 9.24
CA LEU A 3 10.26 -8.10 8.71
C LEU A 3 11.19 -7.63 9.83
N PRO A 4 12.51 -7.79 9.68
CA PRO A 4 13.46 -7.12 10.55
C PRO A 4 13.49 -5.62 10.27
N LYS A 5 13.86 -4.83 11.29
CA LYS A 5 14.14 -3.40 11.13
C LYS A 5 15.19 -3.16 10.04
N GLY A 6 14.97 -2.13 9.22
CA GLY A 6 15.85 -1.74 8.12
C GLY A 6 15.66 -2.53 6.84
N ALA A 7 14.76 -3.52 6.81
CA ALA A 7 14.43 -4.23 5.58
C ALA A 7 13.66 -3.34 4.59
N THR A 8 13.72 -3.72 3.32
CA THR A 8 12.82 -3.22 2.28
C THR A 8 11.69 -4.21 2.08
N THR A 9 10.47 -3.71 1.85
CA THR A 9 9.33 -4.54 1.46
C THR A 9 8.53 -3.95 0.33
N VAL A 10 7.90 -4.84 -0.42
CA VAL A 10 7.08 -4.50 -1.58
C VAL A 10 5.72 -5.13 -1.39
N LEU A 11 4.69 -4.29 -1.34
CA LEU A 11 3.30 -4.71 -1.35
C LEU A 11 2.74 -4.47 -2.76
N THR A 12 2.12 -5.50 -3.33
CA THR A 12 1.50 -5.42 -4.66
C THR A 12 0.03 -5.76 -4.60
N CYS A 13 -0.79 -5.08 -5.39
CA CYS A 13 -2.19 -5.43 -5.64
C CYS A 13 -2.46 -5.28 -7.15
N LEU A 14 -3.23 -6.20 -7.74
CA LEU A 14 -3.76 -6.03 -9.08
C LEU A 14 -5.16 -5.45 -8.97
N VAL A 15 -5.40 -4.34 -9.65
CA VAL A 15 -6.66 -3.61 -9.61
C VAL A 15 -7.29 -3.60 -10.99
N ASP A 16 -8.53 -4.07 -11.05
CA ASP A 16 -9.36 -4.02 -12.24
C ASP A 16 -10.67 -3.26 -11.97
N GLY A 17 -11.24 -2.64 -12.99
CA GLY A 17 -12.51 -1.93 -12.90
C GLY A 17 -12.73 -0.91 -14.02
N TYR A 18 -14.01 -0.71 -14.37
CA TYR A 18 -14.43 0.29 -15.36
C TYR A 18 -15.51 1.23 -14.79
N PRO A 19 -15.37 2.57 -14.91
CA PRO A 19 -14.18 3.29 -15.36
C PRO A 19 -12.95 2.98 -14.50
N ARG A 20 -11.75 3.18 -15.05
CA ARG A 20 -10.48 2.90 -14.38
C ARG A 20 -10.48 3.51 -12.97
N PRO A 21 -10.29 2.71 -11.91
CA PRO A 21 -10.31 3.22 -10.54
C PRO A 21 -9.03 3.97 -10.20
N GLU A 22 -9.18 5.02 -9.40
CA GLU A 22 -8.08 5.67 -8.70
C GLU A 22 -7.66 4.79 -7.53
N VAL A 23 -6.35 4.53 -7.40
CA VAL A 23 -5.81 3.71 -6.32
C VAL A 23 -5.12 4.60 -5.29
N LYS A 24 -5.47 4.40 -4.01
CA LYS A 24 -4.86 5.06 -2.87
C LYS A 24 -4.41 4.03 -1.84
N TRP A 25 -3.20 4.20 -1.34
CA TRP A 25 -2.70 3.39 -0.24
C TRP A 25 -2.92 4.11 1.10
N LEU A 26 -3.36 3.36 2.10
CA LEU A 26 -3.52 3.83 3.47
C LEU A 26 -2.69 2.98 4.43
N HIS A 27 -2.14 3.59 5.48
CA HIS A 27 -1.55 2.91 6.63
C HIS A 27 -2.35 3.31 7.87
N ASP A 28 -2.93 2.33 8.55
CA ASP A 28 -3.81 2.52 9.72
C ASP A 28 -4.89 3.58 9.49
N ASN A 29 -5.58 3.46 8.35
CA ASN A 29 -6.63 4.37 7.86
C ASN A 29 -6.18 5.81 7.53
N ARG A 30 -4.87 6.09 7.52
CA ARG A 30 -4.31 7.38 7.12
C ARG A 30 -3.65 7.30 5.75
N PRO A 31 -3.75 8.33 4.89
CA PRO A 31 -3.04 8.36 3.63
C PRO A 31 -1.52 8.22 3.82
N LEU A 32 -0.88 7.41 2.98
CA LEU A 32 0.57 7.18 3.02
C LEU A 32 1.41 8.36 2.52
N SER A 33 0.78 9.46 2.08
CA SER A 33 1.44 10.67 1.56
C SER A 33 2.41 11.33 2.55
N GLU A 34 2.37 10.98 3.84
CA GLU A 34 3.28 11.52 4.86
C GLU A 34 4.55 10.67 5.08
N LEU A 35 4.61 9.47 4.51
CA LEU A 35 5.77 8.59 4.62
C LEU A 35 6.74 8.84 3.46
N ARG A 36 7.77 9.67 3.70
CA ARG A 36 8.84 9.95 2.71
C ARG A 36 9.55 8.70 2.16
N ARG A 37 9.53 7.59 2.91
CA ARG A 37 10.14 6.29 2.56
C ARG A 37 9.21 5.39 1.72
N ALA A 38 7.97 5.83 1.45
CA ALA A 38 7.01 5.09 0.66
C ALA A 38 7.06 5.55 -0.81
N VAL A 39 7.33 4.62 -1.72
CA VAL A 39 7.22 4.84 -3.17
C VAL A 39 6.01 4.09 -3.69
N ILE A 40 5.07 4.80 -4.30
CA ILE A 40 3.85 4.24 -4.87
C ILE A 40 3.91 4.33 -6.39
N GLN A 41 3.65 3.21 -7.06
CA GLN A 41 3.58 3.12 -8.51
C GLN A 41 2.24 2.49 -8.91
N GLN A 42 1.59 3.05 -9.93
CA GLN A 42 0.39 2.49 -10.54
C GLN A 42 0.65 2.34 -12.03
N HIS A 43 0.59 1.10 -12.51
CA HIS A 43 0.81 0.75 -13.90
C HIS A 43 -0.50 0.77 -14.70
N GLU A 44 -0.39 0.89 -16.02
CA GLU A 44 -1.55 0.90 -16.91
C GLU A 44 -2.29 -0.44 -16.95
N ASP A 45 -1.62 -1.56 -16.70
CA ASP A 45 -2.23 -2.89 -16.60
C ASP A 45 -3.00 -3.12 -15.28
N GLY A 46 -3.02 -2.12 -14.39
CA GLY A 46 -3.69 -2.20 -13.10
C GLY A 46 -2.80 -2.71 -11.96
N LEU A 47 -1.54 -3.07 -12.23
CA LEU A 47 -0.59 -3.40 -11.17
C LEU A 47 -0.30 -2.16 -10.33
N CYS A 48 -0.49 -2.27 -9.03
CA CYS A 48 -0.22 -1.23 -8.05
C CYS A 48 0.84 -1.72 -7.08
N VAL A 49 1.91 -0.94 -6.91
CA VAL A 49 3.08 -1.31 -6.12
C VAL A 49 3.31 -0.24 -5.05
N LEU A 50 3.52 -0.68 -3.82
CA LEU A 50 3.99 0.13 -2.71
C LEU A 50 5.32 -0.44 -2.22
N VAL A 51 6.39 0.33 -2.37
CA VAL A 51 7.71 0.01 -1.84
C VAL A 51 7.92 0.81 -0.55
N LEU A 52 8.35 0.13 0.51
CA LEU A 52 8.76 0.74 1.77
C LEU A 52 10.21 0.34 2.02
N ASP A 53 11.11 1.32 2.01
CA ASP A 53 12.51 1.12 2.34
C ASP A 53 12.79 1.43 3.81
N ASP A 54 13.83 0.75 4.35
CA ASP A 54 14.34 0.98 5.71
C ASP A 54 13.21 0.93 6.76
N VAL A 55 12.42 -0.16 6.78
CA VAL A 55 11.24 -0.25 7.64
C VAL A 55 11.59 -0.16 9.12
N MET A 56 10.79 0.57 9.89
CA MET A 56 10.94 0.80 11.32
C MET A 56 9.79 0.15 12.09
N PRO A 57 9.95 -0.15 13.39
CA PRO A 57 8.85 -0.67 14.22
C PRO A 57 7.57 0.18 14.15
N SER A 58 7.70 1.50 13.95
CA SER A 58 6.58 2.44 13.75
C SER A 58 5.80 2.25 12.44
N ASP A 59 6.39 1.59 11.46
CA ASP A 59 5.77 1.27 10.18
C ASP A 59 4.92 -0.02 10.28
N SER A 60 4.92 -0.69 11.44
CA SER A 60 3.97 -1.78 11.69
C SER A 60 2.54 -1.26 11.64
N GLY A 61 1.62 -2.05 11.10
CA GLY A 61 0.22 -1.66 10.99
C GLY A 61 -0.49 -2.36 9.84
N VAL A 62 -1.68 -1.87 9.52
CA VAL A 62 -2.50 -2.37 8.41
C VAL A 62 -2.36 -1.43 7.21
N TYR A 63 -1.86 -1.99 6.12
CA TYR A 63 -1.76 -1.33 4.83
C TYR A 63 -2.96 -1.70 3.98
N VAL A 64 -3.65 -0.71 3.41
CA VAL A 64 -4.86 -0.90 2.60
C VAL A 64 -4.65 -0.30 1.22
N CYS A 65 -4.81 -1.11 0.18
CA CYS A 65 -4.93 -0.67 -1.21
C CYS A 65 -6.42 -0.44 -1.49
N ARG A 66 -6.82 0.83 -1.69
CA ARG A 66 -8.20 1.25 -1.94
C ARG A 66 -8.35 1.72 -3.37
N ALA A 67 -9.13 0.99 -4.16
CA ALA A 67 -9.48 1.31 -5.53
C ALA A 67 -10.88 1.93 -5.58
N ARG A 68 -11.03 3.14 -6.12
CA ARG A 68 -12.33 3.84 -6.18
C ARG A 68 -12.60 4.40 -7.57
N ASN A 69 -13.80 4.20 -8.08
CA ASN A 69 -14.30 4.86 -9.28
C ASN A 69 -15.69 5.47 -9.03
N LYS A 70 -16.33 5.99 -10.08
CA LYS A 70 -17.68 6.59 -9.97
C LYS A 70 -18.79 5.60 -9.63
N LEU A 71 -18.55 4.30 -9.77
CA LEU A 71 -19.54 3.24 -9.53
C LEU A 71 -19.39 2.59 -8.15
N GLY A 72 -18.21 2.69 -7.53
CA GLY A 72 -17.97 2.09 -6.24
C GLY A 72 -16.52 2.11 -5.77
N GLU A 73 -16.25 1.25 -4.79
CA GLU A 73 -14.96 1.13 -4.13
C GLU A 73 -14.67 -0.33 -3.77
N ALA A 74 -13.43 -0.75 -3.97
CA ALA A 74 -12.90 -2.04 -3.53
C ALA A 74 -11.64 -1.82 -2.68
N LYS A 75 -11.39 -2.72 -1.73
CA LYS A 75 -10.26 -2.66 -0.80
C LYS A 75 -9.62 -4.04 -0.64
N CYS A 76 -8.30 -4.07 -0.56
CA CYS A 76 -7.56 -5.19 0.00
C CYS A 76 -6.58 -4.67 1.03
N SER A 77 -6.19 -5.52 1.98
CA SER A 77 -5.33 -5.13 3.09
C SER A 77 -4.29 -6.18 3.42
N ALA A 78 -3.12 -5.72 3.86
CA ALA A 78 -2.04 -6.56 4.39
C ALA A 78 -1.59 -6.00 5.74
N LYS A 79 -1.36 -6.89 6.71
CA LYS A 79 -0.76 -6.50 8.00
C LYS A 79 0.76 -6.61 7.91
N LEU A 80 1.46 -5.52 8.18
CA LEU A 80 2.91 -5.46 8.31
C LEU A 80 3.29 -5.44 9.80
N ASN A 81 4.27 -6.26 10.16
CA ASN A 81 4.88 -6.28 11.48
C ASN A 81 6.39 -6.12 11.31
N VAL A 82 7.00 -5.17 12.01
CA VAL A 82 8.44 -4.95 11.98
C VAL A 82 9.02 -5.28 13.35
N GLU A 83 9.97 -6.21 13.37
CA GLU A 83 10.68 -6.64 14.58
C GLU A 83 11.63 -5.53 15.06
N ARG A 84 11.88 -5.50 16.38
CA ARG A 84 12.73 -4.49 17.03
C ARG A 84 14.21 -4.74 16.82
#